data_AF-A0A383DCR0-F1
#
_entry.id   AF-A0A383DCR0-F1
#
_cell.length_a   1.000
_cell.length_b   1.000
_cell.length_c   1.000
_cell.angle_alpha   90.00
_cell.angle_beta   90.00
_cell.angle_gamma   90.00
#
_symmetry.space_group_name_H-M   'P 1'
#
loop_
_entity.id
_entity.type
_entity.pdbx_description
1 polymer ?
#
loop_
_entity_poly.entity_id
_entity_poly.type
_entity_poly.pdbx_seq_one_letter_code
_entity_poly.pdbx_strand_id
1 'polypeptide(L)'
;MTSFDPYALVIALGTALAVVCAVRRANHTEPDATDMLAWLVLWIPFDLRWWNQLYAGPAGQYGYELWAAYVIGVALVGWGFFHRWALLGIRVPRPRDILVSVGVLSTLAALLIPPGLGSGFLQWNPSPPGLLHGAGLFGTLALTVALPEELFFRSLLQTWCERWTGRRWLGLVLASLAFGLMHWNNRPEFTE
;
A
#
# COMPACT_ATOMS: atom_id res chain seq x y z
N MET A 1 2.55 30.24 -20.97
CA MET A 1 1.41 30.21 -20.04
C MET A 1 1.44 28.85 -19.38
N THR A 2 1.74 28.76 -18.09
CA THR A 2 1.66 27.49 -17.34
C THR A 2 0.19 27.10 -17.26
N SER A 3 -0.23 26.06 -17.98
CA SER A 3 -1.60 25.56 -17.84
C SER A 3 -1.77 25.05 -16.41
N PHE A 4 -2.89 25.40 -15.78
CA PHE A 4 -3.23 24.90 -14.46
C PHE A 4 -3.35 23.37 -14.51
N ASP A 5 -2.56 22.68 -13.68
CA ASP A 5 -2.62 21.23 -13.51
C ASP A 5 -3.31 20.91 -12.17
N PRO A 6 -4.57 20.44 -12.19
CA PRO A 6 -5.31 20.11 -10.97
C PRO A 6 -4.68 18.95 -10.19
N TYR A 7 -3.98 18.02 -10.86
CA TYR A 7 -3.33 16.89 -10.19
C TYR A 7 -2.11 17.36 -9.42
N ALA A 8 -1.28 18.22 -10.03
CA ALA A 8 -0.15 18.85 -9.37
C ALA A 8 -0.58 19.62 -8.11
N LEU A 9 -1.70 20.35 -8.18
CA LEU A 9 -2.24 21.07 -7.04
C LEU A 9 -2.67 20.13 -5.91
N VAL A 10 -3.45 19.09 -6.21
CA VAL A 10 -3.93 18.13 -5.21
C VAL A 10 -2.75 17.40 -4.54
N ILE A 11 -1.77 16.97 -5.32
CA ILE A 11 -0.58 16.28 -4.84
C ILE A 11 0.27 17.21 -3.96
N ALA A 12 0.52 18.45 -4.39
CA ALA A 12 1.31 19.42 -3.63
C ALA A 12 0.63 19.81 -2.32
N LEU A 13 -0.68 20.14 -2.35
CA LEU A 13 -1.44 20.47 -1.15
C LEU A 13 -1.53 19.27 -0.21
N GLY A 14 -1.78 18.09 -0.76
CA GLY A 14 -1.91 16.86 0.02
C GLY A 14 -0.62 16.47 0.72
N THR A 15 0.48 16.55 0.00
CA THR A 15 1.83 16.41 0.55
C THR A 15 2.11 17.42 1.66
N ALA A 16 1.85 18.71 1.40
CA ALA A 16 2.10 19.76 2.37
C ALA A 16 1.29 19.55 3.65
N LEU A 17 0.01 19.17 3.53
CA LEU A 17 -0.84 18.83 4.66
C LEU A 17 -0.32 17.62 5.42
N ALA A 18 0.08 16.55 4.73
CA ALA A 18 0.63 15.36 5.37
C ALA A 18 1.92 15.66 6.15
N VAL A 19 2.83 16.42 5.55
CA VAL A 19 4.08 16.86 6.20
C VAL A 19 3.80 17.75 7.39
N VAL A 20 2.91 18.75 7.26
CA VAL A 20 2.55 19.65 8.37
C VAL A 20 1.90 18.87 9.51
N CYS A 21 1.01 17.92 9.23
CA CYS A 21 0.40 17.07 10.24
C CYS A 21 1.47 16.22 10.96
N ALA A 22 2.35 15.58 10.19
CA ALA A 22 3.42 14.76 10.73
C ALA A 22 4.37 15.56 11.65
N VAL A 23 4.71 16.80 11.28
CA VAL A 23 5.59 17.67 12.07
C VAL A 23 4.87 18.24 13.30
N ARG A 24 3.64 18.75 13.14
CA ARG A 24 2.90 19.38 14.25
C ARG A 24 2.54 18.42 15.38
N ARG A 25 2.45 17.12 15.06
CA ARG A 25 2.11 16.06 16.01
C ARG A 25 3.31 15.17 16.35
N ALA A 26 4.53 15.67 16.11
CA ALA A 26 5.73 15.04 16.65
C ALA A 26 5.51 14.74 18.14
N ASN A 27 5.74 13.49 18.56
CA ASN A 27 5.47 12.90 19.88
C ASN A 27 4.10 12.22 20.11
N HIS A 28 3.17 12.20 19.15
CA HIS A 28 1.97 11.38 19.27
C HIS A 28 2.25 9.90 18.98
N THR A 29 1.92 9.01 19.91
CA THR A 29 2.26 7.57 19.81
C THR A 29 1.18 6.70 19.18
N GLU A 30 -0.02 7.25 18.93
CA GLU A 30 -1.17 6.46 18.47
C GLU A 30 -1.92 7.18 17.33
N PRO A 31 -2.43 6.44 16.32
CA PRO A 31 -3.09 7.02 15.14
C PRO A 31 -4.45 7.60 15.44
N ASP A 32 -4.74 8.79 14.93
CA ASP A 32 -6.05 9.44 15.03
C ASP A 32 -6.66 9.80 13.67
N ALA A 33 -7.80 10.50 13.69
CA ALA A 33 -8.51 10.90 12.47
C ALA A 33 -7.70 11.87 11.58
N THR A 34 -6.80 12.67 12.16
CA THR A 34 -5.93 13.59 11.41
C THR A 34 -4.86 12.81 10.67
N ASP A 35 -4.27 11.80 11.32
CA ASP A 35 -3.31 10.89 10.68
C ASP A 35 -3.97 10.13 9.52
N MET A 36 -5.21 9.66 9.74
CA MET A 36 -6.00 9.00 8.72
C MET A 36 -6.24 9.91 7.50
N LEU A 37 -6.67 11.16 7.73
CA LEU A 37 -6.89 12.13 6.67
C LEU A 37 -5.59 12.44 5.90
N ALA A 38 -4.48 12.66 6.61
CA ALA A 38 -3.18 12.92 6.00
C ALA A 38 -2.74 11.76 5.08
N TRP A 39 -2.92 10.53 5.53
CA TRP A 39 -2.61 9.34 4.74
C TRP A 39 -3.57 9.14 3.58
N LEU A 40 -4.88 9.32 3.75
CA LEU A 40 -5.83 9.19 2.64
C LEU A 40 -5.52 10.17 1.51
N VAL A 41 -5.16 11.41 1.86
CA VAL A 41 -4.81 12.45 0.90
C VAL A 41 -3.49 12.13 0.16
N LEU A 42 -2.59 11.39 0.78
CA LEU A 42 -1.32 10.98 0.19
C LEU A 42 -1.44 9.66 -0.60
N TRP A 43 -2.23 8.72 -0.08
CA TRP A 43 -2.46 7.38 -0.60
C TRP A 43 -3.38 7.36 -1.81
N ILE A 44 -4.55 8.01 -1.74
CA ILE A 44 -5.55 7.93 -2.82
C ILE A 44 -4.98 8.39 -4.17
N PRO A 45 -4.28 9.54 -4.26
CA PRO A 45 -3.71 9.94 -5.55
C PRO A 45 -2.62 8.98 -6.03
N PHE A 46 -1.87 8.36 -5.10
CA PHE A 46 -0.84 7.37 -5.41
C PHE A 46 -1.46 6.07 -5.97
N ASP A 47 -2.47 5.53 -5.29
CA ASP A 47 -3.21 4.33 -5.68
C ASP A 47 -3.89 4.50 -7.04
N LEU A 48 -4.50 5.67 -7.27
CA LEU A 48 -5.10 6.06 -8.56
C LEU A 48 -4.07 6.44 -9.64
N ARG A 49 -2.77 6.33 -9.35
CA ARG A 49 -1.66 6.62 -10.27
C ARG A 49 -1.62 8.04 -10.82
N TRP A 50 -2.26 9.00 -10.16
CA TRP A 50 -2.29 10.41 -10.60
C TRP A 50 -0.88 11.01 -10.69
N TRP A 51 0.02 10.57 -9.80
CA TRP A 51 1.40 11.05 -9.74
C TRP A 51 2.20 10.68 -10.99
N ASN A 52 1.84 9.61 -11.72
CA ASN A 52 2.54 9.23 -12.95
C ASN A 52 2.41 10.32 -14.03
N GLN A 53 1.36 11.14 -14.00
CA GLN A 53 1.20 12.27 -14.92
C GLN A 53 2.21 13.39 -14.65
N LEU A 54 2.72 13.48 -13.43
CA LEU A 54 3.71 14.48 -13.02
C LEU A 54 5.16 13.99 -13.21
N TYR A 55 5.35 12.72 -13.55
CA TYR A 55 6.68 12.15 -13.69
C TYR A 55 7.32 12.53 -15.03
N ALA A 56 8.35 13.38 -14.97
CA ALA A 56 9.10 13.83 -16.14
C ALA A 56 10.44 13.08 -16.35
N GLY A 57 10.64 11.94 -15.68
CA GLY A 57 11.90 11.21 -15.74
C GLY A 57 12.12 10.42 -17.05
N PRO A 58 13.24 9.70 -17.15
CA PRO A 58 13.70 9.11 -18.41
C PRO A 58 12.65 8.16 -18.99
N ALA A 59 12.21 8.41 -20.23
CA ALA A 59 11.33 7.45 -20.89
C ALA A 59 9.86 7.46 -20.44
N GLY A 60 9.50 8.26 -19.41
CA GLY A 60 8.28 8.00 -18.62
C GLY A 60 8.31 6.69 -17.82
N GLN A 61 9.49 6.07 -17.67
CA GLN A 61 9.67 4.80 -16.96
C GLN A 61 9.87 5.03 -15.47
N TYR A 62 9.51 4.05 -14.64
CA TYR A 62 9.76 4.06 -13.18
C TYR A 62 8.97 5.09 -12.35
N GLY A 63 7.95 5.73 -12.94
CA GLY A 63 7.14 6.72 -12.24
C GLY A 63 6.48 6.14 -10.99
N TYR A 64 5.88 4.95 -11.11
CA TYR A 64 5.20 4.29 -10.00
C TYR A 64 6.17 3.97 -8.85
N GLU A 65 7.33 3.42 -9.16
CA GLU A 65 8.36 3.02 -8.20
C GLU A 65 8.93 4.22 -7.45
N LEU A 66 9.16 5.34 -8.15
CA LEU A 66 9.61 6.58 -7.53
C LEU A 66 8.55 7.15 -6.59
N TRP A 67 7.29 7.17 -7.00
CA TRP A 67 6.21 7.68 -6.16
C TRP A 67 5.90 6.75 -4.99
N ALA A 68 6.04 5.43 -5.16
CA ALA A 68 5.96 4.49 -4.06
C ALA A 68 7.07 4.77 -3.03
N ALA A 69 8.32 4.92 -3.49
CA ALA A 69 9.44 5.28 -2.61
C ALA A 69 9.22 6.62 -1.90
N TYR A 70 8.63 7.59 -2.60
CA TYR A 70 8.26 8.89 -2.03
C TYR A 70 7.22 8.73 -0.90
N VAL A 71 6.12 8.03 -1.15
CA VAL A 71 5.05 7.77 -0.17
C VAL A 71 5.61 7.05 1.06
N ILE A 72 6.41 6.01 0.85
CA ILE A 72 7.10 5.27 1.91
C ILE A 72 8.04 6.19 2.68
N GLY A 73 8.81 7.04 2.00
CA GLY A 73 9.74 7.98 2.62
C GLY A 73 9.01 8.97 3.54
N VAL A 74 7.93 9.59 3.06
CA VAL A 74 7.09 10.50 3.86
C VAL A 74 6.46 9.76 5.05
N ALA A 75 5.96 8.55 4.83
CA ALA A 75 5.40 7.70 5.87
C ALA A 75 6.42 7.37 6.98
N LEU A 76 7.60 6.88 6.61
CA LEU A 76 8.65 6.48 7.54
C LEU A 76 9.22 7.67 8.31
N VAL A 77 9.47 8.80 7.64
CA VAL A 77 9.96 10.01 8.29
C VAL A 77 8.88 10.61 9.20
N GLY A 78 7.66 10.77 8.69
CA GLY A 78 6.56 11.39 9.43
C GLY A 78 6.09 10.55 10.63
N TRP A 79 5.72 9.31 10.39
CA TRP A 79 5.07 8.46 11.39
C TRP A 79 6.01 7.44 12.04
N GLY A 80 7.08 7.04 11.36
CA GLY A 80 8.14 6.22 11.96
C GLY A 80 9.08 7.02 12.87
N PHE A 81 9.62 8.15 12.37
CA PHE A 81 10.62 8.93 13.10
C PHE A 81 10.00 9.96 14.06
N PHE A 82 9.08 10.82 13.61
CA PHE A 82 8.53 11.89 14.47
C PHE A 82 7.45 11.43 15.44
N HIS A 83 6.56 10.51 15.03
CA HIS A 83 5.52 9.99 15.91
C HIS A 83 6.02 8.84 16.82
N ARG A 84 7.23 8.32 16.57
CA ARG A 84 7.85 7.22 17.33
C ARG A 84 6.89 6.03 17.53
N TRP A 85 5.99 5.79 16.59
CA TRP A 85 5.19 4.57 16.59
C TRP A 85 6.18 3.42 16.60
N ALA A 86 6.09 2.56 17.62
CA ALA A 86 7.14 1.62 18.05
C ALA A 86 7.42 0.51 17.02
N LEU A 87 7.82 0.90 15.82
CA LEU A 87 7.69 0.25 14.52
C LEU A 87 6.23 0.22 14.04
N LEU A 88 6.03 0.54 12.76
CA LEU A 88 4.79 0.50 11.98
C LEU A 88 4.22 -0.94 11.87
N GLY A 89 4.26 -1.74 12.93
CA GLY A 89 4.00 -3.18 12.90
C GLY A 89 5.08 -4.01 12.18
N ILE A 90 6.04 -3.37 11.51
CA ILE A 90 7.08 -4.04 10.73
C ILE A 90 8.17 -4.56 11.67
N ARG A 91 8.41 -5.87 11.65
CA ARG A 91 9.51 -6.51 12.37
C ARG A 91 10.21 -7.49 11.43
N VAL A 92 11.47 -7.80 11.74
CA VAL A 92 12.19 -8.85 11.01
C VAL A 92 11.42 -10.17 11.19
N PRO A 93 11.09 -10.87 10.08
CA PRO A 93 10.30 -12.09 10.15
C PRO A 93 11.06 -13.19 10.89
N ARG A 94 10.35 -13.94 11.74
CA ARG A 94 10.86 -15.16 12.38
C ARG A 94 10.54 -16.37 11.51
N PRO A 95 11.25 -17.50 11.66
CA PRO A 95 10.95 -18.73 10.91
C PRO A 95 9.49 -19.18 11.03
N ARG A 96 8.88 -19.00 12.20
CA ARG A 96 7.45 -19.26 12.41
C ARG A 96 6.55 -18.37 11.54
N ASP A 97 6.92 -17.11 11.35
CA ASP A 97 6.15 -16.17 10.53
C ASP A 97 6.18 -16.63 9.07
N ILE A 98 7.35 -17.08 8.57
CA ILE A 98 7.48 -17.68 7.24
C ILE A 98 6.57 -18.91 7.10
N LEU A 99 6.59 -19.82 8.09
CA LEU A 99 5.75 -21.01 8.05
C LEU A 99 4.26 -20.68 8.03
N VAL A 100 3.83 -19.70 8.84
CA VAL A 100 2.44 -19.22 8.83
C VAL A 100 2.10 -18.61 7.47
N SER A 101 2.96 -17.76 6.91
CA SER A 101 2.73 -17.14 5.59
C SER A 101 2.63 -18.19 4.49
N VAL A 102 3.51 -19.20 4.47
CA VAL A 102 3.45 -20.32 3.52
C VAL A 102 2.16 -21.12 3.71
N GLY A 103 1.75 -21.38 4.95
CA GLY A 103 0.51 -22.09 5.26
C GLY A 103 -0.74 -21.34 4.78
N VAL A 104 -0.82 -20.04 5.05
CA VAL A 104 -1.92 -19.18 4.59
C VAL A 104 -1.93 -19.08 3.07
N LEU A 105 -0.76 -18.84 2.44
CA LEU A 105 -0.64 -18.80 0.99
C LEU A 105 -1.10 -20.11 0.35
N SER A 106 -0.66 -21.25 0.88
CA SER A 106 -1.05 -22.57 0.37
C SER A 106 -2.55 -22.81 0.53
N THR A 107 -3.12 -22.39 1.67
CA THR A 107 -4.57 -22.49 1.92
C THR A 107 -5.36 -21.63 0.94
N LEU A 108 -4.95 -20.37 0.74
CA LEU A 108 -5.57 -19.48 -0.23
C LEU A 108 -5.42 -20.00 -1.66
N ALA A 109 -4.24 -20.50 -2.04
CA ALA A 109 -4.00 -21.11 -3.34
C ALA A 109 -4.94 -22.30 -3.57
N ALA A 110 -5.08 -23.20 -2.60
CA ALA A 110 -5.98 -24.35 -2.70
C ALA A 110 -7.46 -23.94 -2.77
N LEU A 111 -7.86 -22.82 -2.16
CA LEU A 111 -9.24 -22.31 -2.19
C LEU A 111 -9.56 -21.51 -3.45
N LEU A 112 -8.61 -20.74 -3.97
CA LEU A 112 -8.83 -19.75 -5.03
C LEU A 112 -8.42 -20.24 -6.42
N ILE A 113 -7.38 -21.07 -6.54
CA ILE A 113 -6.92 -21.58 -7.84
C ILE A 113 -7.97 -22.48 -8.50
N PRO A 114 -8.55 -23.49 -7.83
CA PRO A 114 -9.54 -24.36 -8.47
C PRO A 114 -10.77 -23.62 -9.04
N PRO A 115 -11.47 -22.73 -8.29
CA PRO A 115 -12.57 -21.97 -8.87
C PRO A 115 -12.08 -20.94 -9.89
N GLY A 116 -10.89 -20.38 -9.73
CA GLY A 116 -10.29 -19.47 -10.72
C GLY A 116 -10.07 -20.16 -12.07
N LEU A 117 -9.53 -21.37 -12.08
CA LEU A 117 -9.37 -22.19 -13.29
C LEU A 117 -10.73 -22.67 -13.82
N GLY A 118 -11.62 -23.13 -12.93
CA GLY A 118 -12.94 -23.66 -13.30
C GLY A 118 -13.89 -22.61 -13.89
N SER A 119 -13.74 -21.34 -13.51
CA SER A 119 -14.47 -20.21 -14.09
C SER A 119 -13.81 -19.60 -15.33
N GLY A 120 -12.59 -20.01 -15.67
CA GLY A 120 -11.79 -19.40 -16.73
C GLY A 120 -11.16 -18.05 -16.37
N PHE A 121 -11.30 -17.59 -15.12
CA PHE A 121 -10.66 -16.36 -14.62
C PHE A 121 -9.13 -16.49 -14.56
N LEU A 122 -8.63 -17.65 -14.13
CA LEU A 122 -7.22 -17.99 -14.19
C LEU A 122 -6.95 -18.87 -15.41
N GLN A 123 -5.84 -18.60 -16.10
CA GLN A 123 -5.32 -19.46 -17.15
C GLN A 123 -3.99 -20.06 -16.69
N TRP A 124 -3.79 -21.33 -16.99
CA TRP A 124 -2.52 -21.99 -16.72
C TRP A 124 -1.44 -21.44 -17.66
N ASN A 125 -0.42 -20.78 -17.10
CA ASN A 125 0.74 -20.28 -17.85
C ASN A 125 2.04 -20.86 -17.27
N PRO A 126 2.56 -21.97 -17.82
CA PRO A 126 3.74 -22.67 -17.31
C PRO A 126 5.07 -22.03 -17.76
N SER A 127 5.13 -20.70 -17.88
CA SER A 127 6.35 -19.97 -18.24
C SER A 127 6.87 -19.17 -17.03
N PRO A 128 7.46 -19.85 -16.02
CA PRO A 128 8.01 -19.15 -14.88
C PRO A 128 9.22 -18.31 -15.32
N PRO A 129 9.41 -17.12 -14.76
CA PRO A 129 10.61 -16.35 -14.99
C PRO A 129 11.86 -17.08 -14.47
N GLY A 130 13.02 -16.79 -15.06
CA GLY A 130 14.29 -17.24 -14.49
C GLY A 130 14.49 -16.74 -13.06
N LEU A 131 15.21 -17.50 -12.22
CA LEU A 131 15.34 -17.25 -10.77
C LEU A 131 15.68 -15.79 -10.43
N LEU A 132 16.69 -15.22 -11.09
CA LEU A 132 17.14 -13.84 -10.83
C LEU A 132 16.07 -12.81 -11.22
N HIS A 133 15.39 -13.03 -12.35
CA HIS A 133 14.30 -12.16 -12.78
C HIS A 133 13.10 -12.26 -11.81
N GLY A 134 12.75 -13.47 -11.39
CA GLY A 134 11.70 -13.71 -10.39
C GLY A 134 12.02 -13.06 -9.05
N ALA A 135 13.26 -13.18 -8.57
CA ALA A 135 13.73 -12.52 -7.35
C ALA A 135 13.67 -10.99 -7.46
N GLY A 136 14.05 -10.44 -8.63
CA GLY A 136 13.93 -9.01 -8.92
C GLY A 136 12.48 -8.52 -8.90
N LEU A 137 11.57 -9.22 -9.60
CA LEU A 137 10.14 -8.92 -9.59
C LEU A 137 9.56 -8.97 -8.18
N PHE A 138 9.88 -10.02 -7.42
CA PHE A 138 9.44 -10.16 -6.03
C PHE A 138 9.93 -8.99 -5.17
N GLY A 139 11.22 -8.65 -5.25
CA GLY A 139 11.80 -7.55 -4.49
C GLY A 139 11.16 -6.21 -4.83
N THR A 140 10.96 -5.92 -6.12
CA THR A 140 10.29 -4.69 -6.56
C THR A 140 8.86 -4.62 -6.04
N LEU A 141 8.05 -5.66 -6.26
CA LEU A 141 6.66 -5.68 -5.79
C LEU A 141 6.55 -5.60 -4.26
N ALA A 142 7.45 -6.29 -3.54
CA ALA A 142 7.48 -6.23 -2.09
C ALA A 142 7.73 -4.79 -1.58
N LEU A 143 8.61 -4.05 -2.26
CA LEU A 143 8.96 -2.68 -1.87
C LEU A 143 7.98 -1.62 -2.36
N THR A 144 7.44 -1.76 -3.58
CA THR A 144 6.65 -0.69 -4.21
C THR A 144 5.15 -0.91 -4.16
N VAL A 145 4.69 -2.12 -3.83
CA VAL A 145 3.27 -2.46 -3.68
C VAL A 145 2.99 -2.89 -2.25
N ALA A 146 3.61 -3.99 -1.81
CA ALA A 146 3.26 -4.60 -0.53
C ALA A 146 3.65 -3.71 0.67
N LEU A 147 4.81 -3.06 0.64
CA LEU A 147 5.25 -2.22 1.75
C LEU A 147 4.35 -0.98 1.94
N PRO A 148 4.04 -0.17 0.91
CA PRO A 148 3.05 0.90 1.04
C PRO A 148 1.70 0.40 1.59
N GLU A 149 1.19 -0.71 1.06
CA GLU A 149 -0.09 -1.29 1.48
C GLU A 149 -0.07 -1.73 2.95
N GLU A 150 1.00 -2.39 3.39
CA GLU A 150 1.15 -2.83 4.77
C GLU A 150 1.17 -1.62 5.73
N LEU A 151 1.91 -0.58 5.37
CA LEU A 151 1.99 0.65 6.15
C LEU A 151 0.62 1.32 6.33
N PHE A 152 -0.18 1.39 5.26
CA PHE A 152 -1.50 2.01 5.32
C PHE A 152 -2.53 1.11 6.00
N PHE A 153 -2.71 -0.12 5.50
CA PHE A 153 -3.82 -0.98 5.94
C PHE A 153 -3.57 -1.60 7.31
N ARG A 154 -2.36 -2.11 7.58
CA ARG A 154 -2.07 -2.83 8.83
C ARG A 154 -1.63 -1.88 9.93
N SER A 155 -0.74 -0.94 9.63
CA SER A 155 -0.19 -0.08 10.67
C SER A 155 -1.15 1.03 11.06
N LEU A 156 -1.77 1.70 10.09
CA LEU A 156 -2.64 2.84 10.33
C LEU A 156 -4.11 2.46 10.44
N LEU A 157 -4.72 1.95 9.36
CA LEU A 157 -6.17 1.74 9.26
C LEU A 157 -6.67 0.71 10.27
N GLN A 158 -6.02 -0.45 10.34
CA GLN A 158 -6.39 -1.48 11.30
C GLN A 158 -6.30 -0.92 12.73
N THR A 159 -5.17 -0.34 13.13
CA THR A 159 -4.98 0.23 14.48
C THR A 159 -6.02 1.29 14.80
N TRP A 160 -6.33 2.18 13.86
CA TRP A 160 -7.36 3.20 14.04
C TRP A 160 -8.75 2.58 14.23
N CYS A 161 -9.13 1.59 13.41
CA CYS A 161 -10.40 0.87 13.56
C CYS A 161 -10.47 0.05 14.85
N GLU A 162 -9.37 -0.57 15.29
CA GLU A 162 -9.30 -1.29 16.57
C GLU A 162 -9.58 -0.36 17.75
N ARG A 163 -9.02 0.86 17.73
CA ARG A 163 -9.27 1.89 18.76
C ARG A 163 -10.70 2.40 18.71
N TRP A 164 -11.20 2.72 17.51
CA TRP A 164 -12.56 3.23 17.33
C TRP A 164 -13.63 2.22 17.78
N THR A 165 -13.43 0.94 17.47
CA THR A 165 -14.38 -0.13 17.81
C THR A 165 -14.16 -0.72 19.22
N GLY A 166 -13.01 -0.44 19.84
CA GLY A 166 -12.56 -1.08 21.08
C GLY A 166 -12.32 -2.60 20.95
N ARG A 167 -12.30 -3.14 19.73
CA ARG A 167 -12.24 -4.59 19.47
C ARG A 167 -11.26 -4.91 18.35
N ARG A 168 -10.19 -5.63 18.71
CA ARG A 168 -9.12 -6.03 17.79
C ARG A 168 -9.63 -6.73 16.52
N TRP A 169 -10.51 -7.70 16.66
CA TRP A 169 -11.00 -8.48 15.53
C TRP A 169 -11.88 -7.66 14.58
N LEU A 170 -12.63 -6.66 15.10
CA LEU A 170 -13.41 -5.76 14.25
C LEU A 170 -12.50 -4.86 13.44
N GLY A 171 -11.43 -4.33 14.03
CA GLY A 171 -10.43 -3.57 13.28
C GLY A 171 -9.81 -4.38 12.13
N LEU A 172 -9.48 -5.65 12.38
CA LEU A 172 -8.99 -6.55 11.34
C LEU A 172 -10.01 -6.78 10.22
N VAL A 173 -11.28 -7.03 10.56
CA VAL A 173 -12.35 -7.22 9.57
C VAL A 173 -12.53 -5.96 8.73
N LEU A 174 -12.63 -4.79 9.38
CA LEU A 174 -12.83 -3.51 8.69
C LEU A 174 -11.67 -3.18 7.75
N ALA A 175 -10.43 -3.32 8.21
CA ALA A 175 -9.25 -3.07 7.38
C ALA A 175 -9.16 -4.06 6.21
N SER A 176 -9.51 -5.33 6.42
CA SER A 176 -9.49 -6.36 5.37
C SER A 176 -10.58 -6.13 4.31
N LEU A 177 -11.76 -5.68 4.72
CA LEU A 177 -12.84 -5.29 3.80
C LEU A 177 -12.46 -4.04 3.01
N ALA A 178 -11.90 -3.02 3.66
CA ALA A 178 -11.42 -1.82 2.99
C ALA A 178 -10.33 -2.13 1.96
N PHE A 179 -9.39 -3.00 2.32
CA PHE A 179 -8.36 -3.51 1.41
C PHE A 179 -8.98 -4.17 0.17
N GLY A 180 -9.92 -5.10 0.37
CA GLY A 180 -10.60 -5.76 -0.75
C GLY A 180 -11.41 -4.81 -1.62
N LEU A 181 -12.12 -3.85 -1.02
CA LEU A 181 -12.92 -2.85 -1.74
C LEU A 181 -12.06 -1.91 -2.58
N MET A 182 -10.87 -1.54 -2.11
CA MET A 182 -9.96 -0.69 -2.88
C MET A 182 -9.53 -1.37 -4.20
N HIS A 183 -9.40 -2.69 -4.17
CA HIS A 183 -9.03 -3.48 -5.34
C HIS A 183 -10.21 -3.87 -6.25
N TRP A 184 -11.45 -3.50 -5.88
CA TRP A 184 -12.63 -3.85 -6.66
C TRP A 184 -12.59 -3.29 -8.09
N ASN A 185 -11.99 -2.11 -8.27
CA ASN A 185 -11.88 -1.45 -9.57
C ASN A 185 -10.59 -1.81 -10.33
N ASN A 186 -9.75 -2.71 -9.81
CA ASN A 186 -8.55 -3.18 -10.51
C ASN A 186 -8.93 -4.20 -11.60
N ARG A 187 -9.85 -3.81 -12.48
CA ARG A 187 -10.09 -4.55 -13.71
C ARG A 187 -8.92 -4.24 -14.65
N PRO A 188 -8.26 -5.24 -15.25
CA PRO A 188 -7.62 -4.99 -16.52
C PRO A 188 -8.72 -4.46 -17.44
N GLU A 189 -8.46 -3.38 -18.17
CA GLU A 189 -9.25 -3.14 -19.38
C GLU A 189 -9.16 -4.43 -20.20
N PHE A 190 -10.25 -5.19 -20.25
CA PHE A 190 -10.44 -6.20 -21.28
C PHE A 190 -10.55 -5.40 -22.57
N THR A 191 -9.39 -5.09 -23.15
CA THR A 191 -9.29 -4.67 -24.54
C THR A 191 -9.65 -5.91 -25.34
N GLU A 192 -10.92 -6.00 -25.74
CA GLU A 192 -11.32 -6.70 -26.95
C GLU A 192 -10.61 -6.09 -28.17
#